data_AF-A0A2G6QQZ8-F1
#
_entry.id   AF-A0A2G6QQZ8-F1
#
_cell.length_a   1.000
_cell.length_b   1.000
_cell.length_c   1.000
_cell.angle_alpha   90.00
_cell.angle_beta   90.00
_cell.angle_gamma   90.00
#
_symmetry.space_group_name_H-M   'P 1'
#
loop_
_entity.id
_entity.type
_entity.pdbx_description
1 polymer ?
#
loop_
_entity_poly.entity_id
_entity_poly.type
_entity_poly.pdbx_seq_one_letter_code
_entity_poly.pdbx_strand_id
1 'polypeptide(L)'
;MDKTEIPADRTSWGSFGELRKKTDEDMLTILDDAIKNKDYKVGSDQEKAVNFYESIMNTEARDKQGLEPLKPYLAKIDAIKTKSDVEKYINEMANNGGGNEFFGFGVFNDMKDSKMNAGYLSAGGLGLSRDYYVDEDKDTKEKRQKYEEFVATLFKVLGDNEATAKKNAKLVLEFETSLAKPRMTKEESRDARKQYNPMTLAELQKLVPAINWNEHLKAIGIDKIDKIIVTDPNYFKAMNKIFKSRSVADMKTLFRWETINSSAGLLTTDLEKKNWDFYAKTLQGAKEQRPLNERALATVNGAIGEALGQLYVAKKFPPEAKKKAQEMIANVRLGFKKRIAELTWMSEETKKKAIEKLNKLMVKIAYPDKWKDYSKLTIKSVKDGGSYFENSVNIAKWAHHENIAKLGKPVDRTEWGMSPQTVNAYFNPVNNEIVFPAA
;
A
#
# COMPACT_ATOMS: atom_id res chain seq x y z
N MET A 1 -7.95 32.44 6.33
CA MET A 1 -6.86 31.50 6.70
C MET A 1 -6.05 31.99 7.89
N ASP A 2 -6.15 33.28 8.25
CA ASP A 2 -5.26 33.95 9.21
C ASP A 2 -5.47 33.61 10.70
N LYS A 3 -6.37 32.68 11.04
CA LYS A 3 -6.73 32.33 12.43
C LYS A 3 -6.63 30.83 12.76
N THR A 4 -6.34 29.98 11.78
CA THR A 4 -6.32 28.52 12.01
C THR A 4 -4.88 28.04 12.02
N GLU A 5 -4.40 27.64 13.19
CA GLU A 5 -3.10 27.00 13.34
C GLU A 5 -3.16 25.54 12.89
N ILE A 6 -2.14 25.08 12.17
CA ILE A 6 -1.97 23.67 11.85
C ILE A 6 -1.46 22.96 13.12
N PRO A 7 -2.18 21.96 13.67
CA PRO A 7 -1.69 21.19 14.81
C PRO A 7 -0.28 20.64 14.55
N ALA A 8 0.58 20.65 15.57
CA ALA A 8 1.99 20.29 15.40
C ALA A 8 2.20 18.85 14.87
N ASP A 9 1.27 17.95 15.16
CA ASP A 9 1.26 16.56 14.68
C ASP A 9 0.60 16.37 13.30
N ARG A 10 0.36 17.47 12.57
CA ARG A 10 -0.21 17.50 11.23
C ARG A 10 0.65 18.37 10.30
N THR A 11 0.69 17.99 9.03
CA THR A 11 1.37 18.76 7.96
C THR A 11 0.40 19.65 7.19
N SER A 12 -0.90 19.46 7.37
CA SER A 12 -1.98 20.26 6.77
C SER A 12 -3.20 20.24 7.68
N TRP A 13 -3.98 21.32 7.71
CA TRP A 13 -5.22 21.40 8.47
C TRP A 13 -6.34 22.11 7.69
N GLY A 14 -7.58 21.70 7.96
CA GLY A 14 -8.79 22.16 7.30
C GLY A 14 -9.94 21.17 7.56
N SER A 15 -11.08 21.36 6.91
CA SER A 15 -12.30 20.57 7.18
C SER A 15 -12.10 19.05 7.07
N PHE A 16 -11.32 18.57 6.09
CA PHE A 16 -10.96 17.15 6.00
C PHE A 16 -10.09 16.68 7.17
N GLY A 17 -9.18 17.52 7.67
CA GLY A 17 -8.34 17.22 8.83
C GLY A 17 -9.16 17.15 10.12
N GLU A 18 -10.06 18.12 10.31
CA GLU A 18 -11.00 18.18 11.44
C GLU A 18 -11.92 16.95 11.47
N LEU A 19 -12.54 16.61 10.33
CA LEU A 19 -13.44 15.47 10.24
C LEU A 19 -12.70 14.14 10.44
N ARG A 20 -11.47 13.99 9.92
CA ARG A 20 -10.62 12.83 10.20
C ARG A 20 -10.31 12.71 11.67
N LYS A 21 -9.88 13.79 12.31
CA LYS A 21 -9.57 13.80 13.75
C LYS A 21 -10.79 13.39 14.58
N LYS A 22 -11.96 13.96 14.30
CA LYS A 22 -13.21 13.59 14.97
C LYS A 22 -13.58 12.12 14.73
N THR A 23 -13.42 11.63 13.51
CA THR A 23 -13.70 10.22 13.18
C THR A 23 -12.73 9.28 13.87
N ASP A 24 -11.45 9.65 13.97
CA ASP A 24 -10.43 8.90 14.69
C ASP A 24 -10.76 8.86 16.20
N GLU A 25 -11.19 9.96 16.80
CA GLU A 25 -11.63 10.03 18.21
C GLU A 25 -12.85 9.14 18.49
N ASP A 26 -13.84 9.18 17.59
CA ASP A 26 -15.01 8.30 17.63
C ASP A 26 -14.59 6.83 17.54
N MET A 27 -13.72 6.49 16.59
CA MET A 27 -13.21 5.14 16.41
C MET A 27 -12.39 4.63 17.60
N LEU A 28 -11.56 5.49 18.20
CA LEU A 28 -10.80 5.15 19.39
C LEU A 28 -11.71 4.86 20.58
N THR A 29 -12.78 5.64 20.74
CA THR A 29 -13.81 5.40 21.78
C THR A 29 -14.50 4.05 21.55
N ILE A 30 -14.91 3.78 20.31
CA ILE A 30 -15.55 2.51 19.92
C ILE A 30 -14.63 1.32 20.20
N LEU A 31 -13.33 1.47 19.90
CA LEU A 31 -12.33 0.44 20.09
C LEU A 31 -12.04 0.20 21.57
N ASP A 32 -11.95 1.26 22.37
CA ASP A 32 -11.79 1.16 23.83
C ASP A 32 -12.98 0.45 24.50
N ASP A 33 -14.21 0.79 24.09
CA ASP A 33 -15.42 0.05 24.52
C ASP A 33 -15.33 -1.43 24.15
N ALA A 34 -14.90 -1.73 22.91
CA ALA A 34 -14.77 -3.10 22.42
C ALA A 34 -13.71 -3.87 23.22
N ILE A 35 -12.56 -3.25 23.54
CA ILE A 35 -11.50 -3.85 24.36
C ILE A 35 -12.00 -4.16 25.77
N LYS A 36 -12.66 -3.19 26.42
CA LYS A 36 -13.13 -3.31 27.81
C LYS A 36 -14.27 -4.31 27.98
N ASN A 37 -15.28 -4.20 27.14
CA ASN A 37 -16.52 -4.98 27.27
C ASN A 37 -16.48 -6.28 26.48
N LYS A 38 -15.51 -6.44 25.57
CA LYS A 38 -15.46 -7.53 24.58
C LYS A 38 -16.78 -7.63 23.82
N ASP A 39 -17.29 -6.47 23.39
CA ASP A 39 -18.54 -6.33 22.66
C ASP A 39 -18.39 -6.78 21.19
N TYR A 40 -17.94 -8.03 21.02
CA TYR A 40 -17.79 -8.75 19.77
C TYR A 40 -17.72 -10.25 20.05
N LYS A 41 -18.05 -11.05 19.03
CA LYS A 41 -18.00 -12.51 19.14
C LYS A 41 -16.55 -13.00 19.10
N VAL A 42 -16.19 -13.96 19.96
CA VAL A 42 -14.90 -14.65 19.89
C VAL A 42 -14.73 -15.31 18.52
N GLY A 43 -13.55 -15.15 17.92
CA GLY A 43 -13.22 -15.55 16.56
C GLY A 43 -13.69 -14.60 15.45
N SER A 44 -14.37 -13.50 15.79
CA SER A 44 -14.87 -12.55 14.79
C SER A 44 -13.75 -11.70 14.18
N ASP A 45 -14.10 -10.91 13.16
CA ASP A 45 -13.14 -10.01 12.52
C ASP A 45 -12.86 -8.78 13.40
N GLN A 46 -13.84 -8.35 14.20
CA GLN A 46 -13.66 -7.32 15.22
C GLN A 46 -12.60 -7.74 16.26
N GLU A 47 -12.61 -9.00 16.71
CA GLU A 47 -11.58 -9.51 17.61
C GLU A 47 -10.19 -9.43 16.96
N LYS A 48 -10.07 -9.79 15.67
CA LYS A 48 -8.79 -9.66 14.93
C LYS A 48 -8.32 -8.21 14.88
N ALA A 49 -9.22 -7.26 14.66
CA ALA A 49 -8.88 -5.84 14.65
C ALA A 49 -8.45 -5.32 16.02
N VAL A 50 -9.12 -5.74 17.09
CA VAL A 50 -8.77 -5.42 18.47
C VAL A 50 -7.41 -6.02 18.84
N ASN A 51 -7.19 -7.32 18.58
CA ASN A 51 -5.92 -7.98 18.85
C ASN A 51 -4.77 -7.32 18.07
N PHE A 52 -5.00 -6.92 16.82
CA PHE A 52 -3.98 -6.23 16.03
C PHE A 52 -3.66 -4.86 16.64
N TYR A 53 -4.69 -4.07 16.99
CA TYR A 53 -4.50 -2.80 17.69
C TYR A 53 -3.70 -2.94 18.99
N GLU A 54 -4.09 -3.86 19.87
CA GLU A 54 -3.40 -4.12 21.14
C GLU A 54 -1.93 -4.53 20.92
N SER A 55 -1.65 -5.30 19.86
CA SER A 55 -0.27 -5.67 19.51
C SER A 55 0.60 -4.48 19.11
N ILE A 56 0.01 -3.44 18.48
CA ILE A 56 0.71 -2.19 18.13
C ILE A 56 0.94 -1.34 19.39
N MET A 57 -0.06 -1.29 20.28
CA MET A 57 0.00 -0.51 21.52
C MET A 57 1.03 -1.06 22.53
N ASN A 58 1.40 -2.35 22.43
CA ASN A 58 2.37 -2.98 23.32
C ASN A 58 3.83 -2.62 22.98
N THR A 59 4.19 -1.36 23.21
CA THR A 59 5.54 -0.85 22.92
C THR A 59 6.62 -1.46 23.81
N GLU A 60 6.32 -1.81 25.06
CA GLU A 60 7.28 -2.43 25.97
C GLU A 60 7.76 -3.79 25.46
N ALA A 61 6.84 -4.64 25.02
CA ALA A 61 7.20 -5.93 24.43
C ALA A 61 7.98 -5.73 23.12
N ARG A 62 7.55 -4.77 22.30
CA ARG A 62 8.20 -4.42 21.03
C ARG A 62 9.64 -3.95 21.22
N ASP A 63 9.87 -3.10 22.22
CA ASP A 63 11.21 -2.59 22.57
C ASP A 63 12.09 -3.69 23.15
N LYS A 64 11.53 -4.57 23.99
CA LYS A 64 12.24 -5.74 24.51
C LYS A 64 12.62 -6.76 23.41
N GLN A 65 11.77 -6.93 22.39
CA GLN A 65 12.05 -7.80 21.25
C GLN A 65 13.17 -7.26 20.35
N GLY A 66 13.39 -5.94 20.33
CA GLY A 66 14.48 -5.35 19.57
C GLY A 66 14.43 -5.72 18.08
N LEU A 67 15.50 -6.34 17.60
CA LEU A 67 15.64 -6.83 16.22
C LEU A 67 15.42 -8.35 16.09
N GLU A 68 15.08 -9.07 17.17
CA GLU A 68 14.88 -10.52 17.11
C GLU A 68 13.92 -10.96 15.98
N PRO A 69 12.79 -10.28 15.72
CA PRO A 69 11.88 -10.66 14.63
C PRO A 69 12.52 -10.61 13.23
N LEU A 70 13.57 -9.81 13.02
CA LEU A 70 14.27 -9.67 11.73
C LEU A 70 15.33 -10.74 11.50
N LYS A 71 15.89 -11.33 12.56
CA LYS A 71 17.02 -12.27 12.44
C LYS A 71 16.75 -13.43 11.47
N PRO A 72 15.56 -14.07 11.43
CA PRO A 72 15.30 -15.14 10.46
C PRO A 72 15.39 -14.67 9.00
N TYR A 73 15.03 -13.42 8.71
CA TYR A 73 15.10 -12.86 7.36
C TYR A 73 16.53 -12.48 7.00
N LEU A 74 17.27 -11.88 7.93
CA LEU A 74 18.69 -11.58 7.76
C LEU A 74 19.53 -12.86 7.54
N ALA A 75 19.22 -13.94 8.28
CA ALA A 75 19.89 -15.23 8.09
C ALA A 75 19.65 -15.82 6.69
N LYS A 76 18.44 -15.66 6.12
CA LYS A 76 18.15 -16.06 4.73
C LYS A 76 18.97 -15.25 3.73
N ILE A 77 19.10 -13.94 3.96
CA ILE A 77 19.95 -13.08 3.12
C ILE A 77 21.42 -13.50 3.22
N ASP A 78 21.91 -13.78 4.42
CA ASP A 78 23.29 -14.19 4.65
C ASP A 78 23.63 -15.52 3.97
N ALA A 79 22.65 -16.42 3.85
CA ALA A 79 22.79 -17.70 3.16
C ALA A 79 22.89 -17.61 1.63
N ILE A 80 22.58 -16.45 1.02
CA ILE A 80 22.67 -16.25 -0.45
C ILE A 80 24.14 -16.31 -0.89
N LYS A 81 24.45 -17.20 -1.85
CA LYS A 81 25.81 -17.38 -2.41
C LYS A 81 25.86 -17.17 -3.92
N THR A 82 24.77 -17.43 -4.62
CA THR A 82 24.70 -17.41 -6.08
C THR A 82 23.57 -16.52 -6.58
N LYS A 83 23.59 -16.22 -7.88
CA LYS A 83 22.47 -15.53 -8.54
C LYS A 83 21.16 -16.33 -8.50
N SER A 84 21.24 -17.67 -8.53
CA SER A 84 20.07 -18.52 -8.34
C SER A 84 19.50 -18.39 -6.91
N ASP A 85 20.35 -18.25 -5.89
CA ASP A 85 19.87 -18.01 -4.52
C ASP A 85 19.19 -16.64 -4.37
N VAL A 86 19.64 -15.63 -5.12
CA VAL A 86 18.97 -14.32 -5.19
C VAL A 86 17.55 -14.48 -5.73
N GLU A 87 17.36 -15.21 -6.84
CA GLU A 87 16.02 -15.46 -7.40
C GLU A 87 15.15 -16.27 -6.43
N LYS A 88 15.70 -17.30 -5.79
CA LYS A 88 14.98 -18.09 -4.77
C LYS A 88 14.53 -17.22 -3.60
N TYR A 89 15.40 -16.33 -3.10
CA TYR A 89 15.05 -15.40 -2.04
C TYR A 89 13.91 -14.47 -2.45
N ILE A 90 13.99 -13.86 -3.64
CA ILE A 90 12.93 -13.00 -4.19
C ILE A 90 11.61 -13.75 -4.28
N ASN A 91 11.63 -14.98 -4.80
CA ASN A 91 10.46 -15.83 -4.95
C ASN A 91 9.83 -16.18 -3.60
N GLU A 92 10.65 -16.55 -2.62
CA GLU A 92 10.19 -16.86 -1.27
C GLU A 92 9.55 -15.64 -0.58
N MET A 93 10.17 -14.47 -0.69
CA MET A 93 9.63 -13.27 -0.06
C MET A 93 8.37 -12.76 -0.76
N ALA A 94 8.31 -12.86 -2.10
CA ALA A 94 7.14 -12.45 -2.86
C ALA A 94 5.90 -13.28 -2.50
N ASN A 95 6.07 -14.57 -2.18
CA ASN A 95 4.98 -15.39 -1.65
C ASN A 95 4.46 -14.90 -0.28
N ASN A 96 5.28 -14.15 0.46
CA ASN A 96 4.88 -13.53 1.73
C ASN A 96 4.29 -12.11 1.55
N GLY A 97 4.12 -11.65 0.31
CA GLY A 97 3.64 -10.31 0.00
C GLY A 97 4.72 -9.22 0.02
N GLY A 98 6.01 -9.56 -0.14
CA GLY A 98 7.08 -8.55 -0.15
C GLY A 98 8.44 -8.98 -0.70
N GLY A 99 9.48 -8.26 -0.31
CA GLY A 99 10.90 -8.64 -0.38
C GLY A 99 11.57 -8.66 -1.74
N ASN A 100 11.22 -7.71 -2.62
CA ASN A 100 12.18 -7.22 -3.61
C ASN A 100 11.85 -5.79 -4.08
N GLU A 101 12.89 -5.00 -4.36
CA GLU A 101 12.78 -3.60 -4.84
C GLU A 101 12.68 -3.50 -6.38
N PHE A 102 12.74 -4.63 -7.08
CA PHE A 102 12.81 -4.66 -8.55
C PHE A 102 11.43 -4.66 -9.20
N PHE A 103 10.45 -5.38 -8.65
CA PHE A 103 9.13 -5.46 -9.27
C PHE A 103 8.07 -5.95 -8.28
N GLY A 104 6.83 -5.51 -8.55
CA GLY A 104 5.63 -6.02 -7.90
C GLY A 104 4.75 -6.77 -8.88
N PHE A 105 4.03 -7.77 -8.38
CA PHE A 105 2.95 -8.42 -9.11
C PHE A 105 1.66 -8.26 -8.32
N GLY A 106 0.59 -7.88 -9.00
CA GLY A 106 -0.74 -7.74 -8.38
C GLY A 106 -1.84 -8.04 -9.36
N VAL A 107 -3.00 -8.38 -8.83
CA VAL A 107 -4.21 -8.68 -9.60
C VAL A 107 -5.21 -7.54 -9.44
N PHE A 108 -5.70 -7.04 -10.56
CA PHE A 108 -6.73 -6.02 -10.59
C PHE A 108 -7.66 -6.22 -11.80
N ASN A 109 -8.74 -5.44 -11.90
CA ASN A 109 -9.59 -5.44 -13.07
C ASN A 109 -8.78 -5.22 -14.36
N ASP A 110 -9.09 -5.95 -15.43
CA ASP A 110 -8.51 -5.68 -16.75
C ASP A 110 -9.09 -4.37 -17.32
N MET A 111 -8.22 -3.42 -17.71
CA MET A 111 -8.64 -2.13 -18.25
C MET A 111 -9.43 -2.24 -19.57
N LYS A 112 -9.25 -3.32 -20.34
CA LYS A 112 -9.97 -3.59 -21.58
C LYS A 112 -11.03 -4.70 -21.47
N ASP A 113 -11.07 -5.42 -20.35
CA ASP A 113 -12.16 -6.34 -19.97
C ASP A 113 -12.54 -6.19 -18.50
N SER A 114 -13.33 -5.16 -18.18
CA SER A 114 -13.68 -4.82 -16.79
C SER A 114 -14.55 -5.86 -16.08
N LYS A 115 -14.89 -6.98 -16.73
CA LYS A 115 -15.57 -8.12 -16.10
C LYS A 115 -14.58 -9.08 -15.44
N MET A 116 -13.32 -9.09 -15.87
CA MET A 116 -12.32 -10.06 -15.47
C MET A 116 -11.15 -9.40 -14.75
N ASN A 117 -10.54 -10.14 -13.83
CA ASN A 117 -9.29 -9.75 -13.21
C ASN A 117 -8.09 -10.24 -14.03
N ALA A 118 -7.08 -9.40 -14.18
CA ALA A 118 -5.83 -9.67 -14.86
C ALA A 118 -4.62 -9.43 -13.93
N GLY A 119 -3.50 -10.09 -14.24
CA GLY A 119 -2.23 -9.87 -13.58
C GLY A 119 -1.52 -8.63 -14.12
N TYR A 120 -0.98 -7.81 -13.23
CA TYR A 120 -0.20 -6.62 -13.51
C TYR A 120 1.20 -6.78 -12.94
N LEU A 121 2.20 -6.49 -13.78
CA LEU A 121 3.58 -6.42 -13.38
C LEU A 121 4.03 -4.96 -13.36
N SER A 122 4.38 -4.45 -12.17
CA SER A 122 4.74 -3.05 -11.94
C SER A 122 6.16 -2.90 -11.44
N ALA A 123 6.70 -1.67 -11.57
CA ALA A 123 7.97 -1.33 -10.94
C ALA A 123 7.93 -1.56 -9.43
N GLY A 124 9.05 -2.00 -8.85
CA GLY A 124 9.16 -2.21 -7.41
C GLY A 124 9.18 -0.90 -6.60
N GLY A 125 9.28 -1.04 -5.28
CA GLY A 125 9.43 0.11 -4.37
C GLY A 125 10.73 0.89 -4.60
N LEU A 126 10.77 2.11 -4.08
CA LEU A 126 11.98 2.91 -3.88
C LEU A 126 11.85 3.58 -2.51
N GLY A 127 12.96 3.85 -1.84
CA GLY A 127 12.94 4.59 -0.58
C GLY A 127 12.51 6.05 -0.70
N LEU A 128 12.51 6.65 -1.90
CA LEU A 128 11.96 7.98 -2.19
C LEU A 128 11.04 7.95 -3.43
N SER A 129 10.28 9.03 -3.65
CA SER A 129 9.59 9.20 -4.95
C SER A 129 10.60 9.42 -6.08
N ARG A 130 10.25 9.01 -7.32
CA ARG A 130 11.11 9.10 -8.51
C ARG A 130 11.82 10.45 -8.65
N ASP A 131 11.07 11.53 -8.50
CA ASP A 131 11.53 12.90 -8.74
C ASP A 131 12.67 13.29 -7.80
N TYR A 132 12.65 12.80 -6.54
CA TYR A 132 13.77 12.99 -5.62
C TYR A 132 15.08 12.40 -6.13
N TYR A 133 15.08 11.42 -7.05
CA TYR A 133 16.31 10.85 -7.62
C TYR A 133 16.76 11.51 -8.92
N VAL A 134 15.86 12.21 -9.63
CA VAL A 134 16.15 12.75 -10.98
C VAL A 134 16.23 14.26 -11.01
N ASP A 135 15.59 14.95 -10.08
CA ASP A 135 15.60 16.41 -10.02
C ASP A 135 16.94 16.90 -9.44
N GLU A 136 17.42 18.03 -9.95
CA GLU A 136 18.76 18.54 -9.65
C GLU A 136 18.76 19.86 -8.87
N ASP A 137 17.59 20.29 -8.40
CA ASP A 137 17.45 21.47 -7.56
C ASP A 137 18.07 21.27 -6.15
N LYS A 138 18.26 22.37 -5.43
CA LYS A 138 18.94 22.37 -4.15
C LYS A 138 18.21 21.55 -3.09
N ASP A 139 16.89 21.61 -3.02
CA ASP A 139 16.09 20.93 -2.00
C ASP A 139 16.12 19.42 -2.22
N THR A 140 15.97 18.97 -3.47
CA THR A 140 16.02 17.53 -3.78
C THR A 140 17.40 16.94 -3.54
N LYS A 141 18.48 17.65 -3.86
CA LYS A 141 19.86 17.26 -3.53
C LYS A 141 20.08 17.12 -2.02
N GLU A 142 19.64 18.10 -1.24
CA GLU A 142 19.75 18.07 0.22
C GLU A 142 18.97 16.88 0.81
N LYS A 143 17.75 16.63 0.31
CA LYS A 143 16.93 15.48 0.75
C LYS A 143 17.55 14.14 0.36
N ARG A 144 18.18 14.03 -0.82
CA ARG A 144 18.95 12.82 -1.21
C ARG A 144 20.11 12.57 -0.26
N GLN A 145 20.84 13.61 0.13
CA GLN A 145 21.94 13.46 1.10
C GLN A 145 21.41 12.96 2.45
N LYS A 146 20.34 13.57 2.98
CA LYS A 146 19.71 13.14 4.24
C LYS A 146 19.16 11.72 4.17
N TYR A 147 18.71 11.31 2.98
CA TYR A 147 18.29 9.92 2.75
C TYR A 147 19.45 8.95 2.87
N GLU A 148 20.60 9.26 2.26
CA GLU A 148 21.81 8.43 2.40
C GLU A 148 22.25 8.32 3.87
N GLU A 149 22.20 9.42 4.63
CA GLU A 149 22.50 9.44 6.08
C GLU A 149 21.52 8.58 6.90
N PHE A 150 20.23 8.63 6.56
CA PHE A 150 19.20 7.78 7.17
C PHE A 150 19.45 6.29 6.86
N VAL A 151 19.74 5.96 5.60
CA VAL A 151 20.07 4.58 5.19
C VAL A 151 21.29 4.07 5.95
N ALA A 152 22.35 4.87 6.06
CA ALA A 152 23.54 4.52 6.85
C ALA A 152 23.19 4.31 8.33
N THR A 153 22.28 5.10 8.89
CA THR A 153 21.79 4.92 10.27
C THR A 153 21.12 3.56 10.45
N LEU A 154 20.29 3.10 9.50
CA LEU A 154 19.67 1.79 9.58
C LEU A 154 20.67 0.64 9.37
N PHE A 155 21.71 0.81 8.55
CA PHE A 155 22.79 -0.19 8.47
C PHE A 155 23.59 -0.31 9.77
N LYS A 156 23.81 0.79 10.51
CA LYS A 156 24.43 0.75 11.84
C LYS A 156 23.59 0.00 12.86
N VAL A 157 22.26 0.13 12.78
CA VAL A 157 21.32 -0.65 13.59
C VAL A 157 21.49 -2.15 13.32
N LEU A 158 21.76 -2.53 12.06
CA LEU A 158 22.06 -3.91 11.67
C LEU A 158 23.49 -4.37 12.03
N GLY A 159 24.27 -3.55 12.73
CA GLY A 159 25.61 -3.89 13.22
C GLY A 159 26.78 -3.49 12.31
N ASP A 160 26.53 -2.78 11.20
CA ASP A 160 27.62 -2.29 10.35
C ASP A 160 28.40 -1.16 11.07
N ASN A 161 29.73 -1.16 10.95
CA ASN A 161 30.52 -0.01 11.38
C ASN A 161 30.29 1.21 10.47
N GLU A 162 30.67 2.40 10.93
CA GLU A 162 30.42 3.68 10.23
C GLU A 162 30.88 3.68 8.76
N ALA A 163 32.08 3.14 8.46
CA ALA A 163 32.59 3.09 7.10
C ALA A 163 31.79 2.15 6.19
N THR A 164 31.41 0.99 6.72
CA THR A 164 30.61 -0.02 6.01
C THR A 164 29.18 0.49 5.77
N ALA A 165 28.57 1.10 6.78
CA ALA A 165 27.24 1.67 6.69
C ALA A 165 27.14 2.78 5.63
N LYS A 166 28.13 3.68 5.57
CA LYS A 166 28.20 4.73 4.52
C LYS A 166 28.35 4.14 3.13
N LYS A 167 29.24 3.15 2.98
CA LYS A 167 29.42 2.45 1.70
C LYS A 167 28.11 1.80 1.24
N ASN A 168 27.43 1.11 2.14
CA ASN A 168 26.17 0.43 1.85
C ASN A 168 25.04 1.42 1.53
N ALA A 169 24.98 2.55 2.23
CA ALA A 169 24.01 3.60 1.94
C ALA A 169 24.19 4.22 0.55
N LYS A 170 25.43 4.51 0.15
CA LYS A 170 25.73 4.97 -1.20
C LYS A 170 25.31 3.95 -2.26
N LEU A 171 25.55 2.66 -2.02
CA LEU A 171 25.12 1.58 -2.91
C LEU A 171 23.59 1.55 -3.09
N VAL A 172 22.83 1.75 -2.01
CA VAL A 172 21.37 1.84 -2.03
C VAL A 172 20.92 3.05 -2.85
N LEU A 173 21.46 4.25 -2.59
CA LEU A 173 21.10 5.45 -3.34
C LEU A 173 21.39 5.30 -4.83
N GLU A 174 22.56 4.77 -5.19
CA GLU A 174 22.94 4.49 -6.58
C GLU A 174 22.00 3.47 -7.25
N PHE A 175 21.62 2.42 -6.51
CA PHE A 175 20.68 1.42 -6.97
C PHE A 175 19.31 2.00 -7.27
N GLU A 176 18.71 2.66 -6.29
CA GLU A 176 17.38 3.23 -6.42
C GLU A 176 17.34 4.32 -7.49
N THR A 177 18.40 5.14 -7.59
CA THR A 177 18.55 6.11 -8.68
C THR A 177 18.54 5.43 -10.05
N SER A 178 19.25 4.30 -10.18
CA SER A 178 19.30 3.55 -11.44
C SER A 178 17.95 2.95 -11.83
N LEU A 179 17.11 2.59 -10.85
CA LEU A 179 15.73 2.14 -11.07
C LEU A 179 14.74 3.29 -11.25
N ALA A 180 14.99 4.47 -10.69
CA ALA A 180 14.10 5.63 -10.79
C ALA A 180 14.14 6.27 -12.18
N LYS A 181 15.35 6.47 -12.72
CA LYS A 181 15.57 7.13 -14.03
C LYS A 181 14.71 6.58 -15.18
N PRO A 182 14.63 5.24 -15.40
CA PRO A 182 13.87 4.68 -16.52
C PRO A 182 12.35 4.60 -16.28
N ARG A 183 11.85 4.93 -15.08
CA ARG A 183 10.40 4.97 -14.82
C ARG A 183 9.74 6.10 -15.60
N MET A 184 8.50 5.88 -16.02
CA MET A 184 7.60 6.93 -16.52
C MET A 184 7.58 8.17 -15.63
N THR A 185 7.44 9.35 -16.24
CA THR A 185 7.20 10.59 -15.47
C THR A 185 5.80 10.59 -14.86
N LYS A 186 5.52 11.55 -13.96
CA LYS A 186 4.18 11.75 -13.39
C LYS A 186 3.12 11.95 -14.48
N GLU A 187 3.43 12.73 -15.52
CA GLU A 187 2.54 13.03 -16.63
C GLU A 187 2.26 11.76 -17.45
N GLU A 188 3.30 10.98 -17.75
CA GLU A 188 3.16 9.74 -18.51
C GLU A 188 2.34 8.69 -17.77
N SER A 189 2.56 8.57 -16.45
CA SER A 189 1.84 7.62 -15.60
C SER A 189 0.34 7.94 -15.46
N ARG A 190 -0.09 9.16 -15.82
CA ARG A 190 -1.52 9.54 -15.85
C ARG A 190 -2.22 9.11 -17.13
N ASP A 191 -1.49 8.69 -18.16
CA ASP A 191 -2.07 8.11 -19.37
C ASP A 191 -2.21 6.59 -19.21
N ALA A 192 -3.41 6.14 -18.84
CA ALA A 192 -3.71 4.71 -18.67
C ALA A 192 -3.37 3.86 -19.90
N ARG A 193 -3.35 4.44 -21.11
CA ARG A 193 -3.00 3.72 -22.35
C ARG A 193 -1.52 3.32 -22.35
N LYS A 194 -0.64 4.18 -21.79
CA LYS A 194 0.79 3.87 -21.66
C LYS A 194 1.06 2.75 -20.66
N GLN A 195 0.17 2.57 -19.68
CA GLN A 195 0.28 1.53 -18.66
C GLN A 195 -0.27 0.17 -19.10
N TYR A 196 -1.03 0.11 -20.20
CA TYR A 196 -1.66 -1.12 -20.67
C TYR A 196 -0.84 -1.80 -21.77
N ASN A 197 0.20 -2.55 -21.38
CA ASN A 197 1.04 -3.32 -22.30
C ASN A 197 0.90 -4.82 -22.02
N PRO A 198 -0.18 -5.47 -22.50
CA PRO A 198 -0.37 -6.90 -22.31
C PRO A 198 0.70 -7.70 -23.04
N MET A 199 1.29 -8.67 -22.36
CA MET A 199 2.31 -9.58 -22.88
C MET A 199 1.97 -11.01 -22.47
N THR A 200 2.30 -11.95 -23.34
CA THR A 200 2.42 -13.37 -22.98
C THR A 200 3.63 -13.58 -22.07
N LEU A 201 3.64 -14.71 -21.35
CA LEU A 201 4.80 -15.07 -20.54
C LEU A 201 6.10 -15.19 -21.35
N ALA A 202 6.01 -15.68 -22.59
CA ALA A 202 7.15 -15.80 -23.49
C ALA A 202 7.71 -14.42 -23.91
N GLU A 203 6.85 -13.44 -24.13
CA GLU A 203 7.27 -12.06 -24.43
C GLU A 203 7.91 -11.38 -23.22
N LEU A 204 7.33 -11.56 -22.03
CA LEU A 204 7.92 -11.07 -20.78
C LEU A 204 9.31 -11.69 -20.53
N GLN A 205 9.45 -13.00 -20.76
CA GLN A 205 10.73 -13.69 -20.63
C GLN A 205 11.80 -13.14 -21.60
N LYS A 206 11.40 -12.73 -22.80
CA LYS A 206 12.30 -12.06 -23.77
C LYS A 206 12.66 -10.64 -23.33
N LEU A 207 11.72 -9.92 -22.71
CA LEU A 207 11.92 -8.55 -22.21
C LEU A 207 12.89 -8.51 -21.02
N VAL A 208 12.71 -9.43 -20.07
CA VAL A 208 13.49 -9.54 -18.83
C VAL A 208 13.99 -10.97 -18.67
N PRO A 209 15.02 -11.38 -19.43
CA PRO A 209 15.59 -12.72 -19.35
C PRO A 209 16.38 -12.99 -18.06
N ALA A 210 16.61 -11.97 -17.22
CA ALA A 210 17.33 -12.12 -15.96
C ALA A 210 16.53 -12.79 -14.83
N ILE A 211 15.22 -12.92 -15.00
CA ILE A 211 14.30 -13.50 -14.03
C ILE A 211 13.64 -14.73 -14.65
N ASN A 212 13.62 -15.85 -13.91
CA ASN A 212 12.79 -16.99 -14.27
C ASN A 212 11.33 -16.73 -13.89
N TRP A 213 10.56 -16.15 -14.81
CA TRP A 213 9.17 -15.76 -14.56
C TRP A 213 8.25 -16.94 -14.29
N ASN A 214 8.52 -18.11 -14.89
CA ASN A 214 7.76 -19.33 -14.60
C ASN A 214 7.90 -19.75 -13.12
N GLU A 215 9.13 -19.76 -12.60
CA GLU A 215 9.38 -20.08 -11.20
C GLU A 215 8.84 -19.01 -10.27
N HIS A 216 9.00 -17.74 -10.63
CA HIS A 216 8.46 -16.63 -9.85
C HIS A 216 6.94 -16.70 -9.70
N LEU A 217 6.22 -16.87 -10.83
CA LEU A 217 4.76 -16.97 -10.83
C LEU A 217 4.27 -18.16 -10.00
N LYS A 218 4.90 -19.33 -10.15
CA LYS A 218 4.58 -20.51 -9.32
C LYS A 218 4.81 -20.23 -7.84
N ALA A 219 5.92 -19.58 -7.49
CA ALA A 219 6.25 -19.26 -6.11
C ALA A 219 5.20 -18.36 -5.45
N ILE A 220 4.59 -17.44 -6.20
CA ILE A 220 3.52 -16.57 -5.70
C ILE A 220 2.11 -17.18 -5.83
N GLY A 221 1.99 -18.47 -6.20
CA GLY A 221 0.72 -19.19 -6.27
C GLY A 221 0.00 -19.11 -7.62
N ILE A 222 0.71 -18.81 -8.71
CA ILE A 222 0.16 -18.74 -10.07
C ILE A 222 0.72 -19.88 -10.93
N ASP A 223 -0.10 -20.89 -11.16
CA ASP A 223 0.28 -22.04 -11.99
C ASP A 223 0.23 -21.73 -13.49
N LYS A 224 -0.74 -20.90 -13.91
CA LYS A 224 -0.99 -20.56 -15.31
C LYS A 224 -1.46 -19.12 -15.42
N ILE A 225 -0.97 -18.44 -16.44
CA ILE A 225 -1.40 -17.09 -16.80
C ILE A 225 -1.20 -16.90 -18.32
N ASP A 226 -2.26 -16.50 -19.00
CA ASP A 226 -2.20 -16.31 -20.47
C ASP A 226 -1.64 -14.93 -20.84
N LYS A 227 -1.86 -13.94 -19.96
CA LYS A 227 -1.57 -12.53 -20.21
C LYS A 227 -1.18 -11.81 -18.93
N ILE A 228 -0.08 -11.06 -19.00
CA ILE A 228 0.40 -10.17 -17.94
C ILE A 228 0.43 -8.76 -18.51
N ILE A 229 -0.16 -7.80 -17.79
CA ILE A 229 -0.12 -6.39 -18.17
C ILE A 229 1.14 -5.78 -17.56
N VAL A 230 2.13 -5.48 -18.39
CA VAL A 230 3.39 -4.86 -17.98
C VAL A 230 3.22 -3.35 -17.95
N THR A 231 3.25 -2.73 -16.77
CA THR A 231 2.85 -1.31 -16.64
C THR A 231 3.89 -0.33 -17.18
N ASP A 232 5.17 -0.71 -17.21
CA ASP A 232 6.25 0.12 -17.73
C ASP A 232 7.34 -0.72 -18.42
N PRO A 233 7.17 -1.08 -19.71
CA PRO A 233 8.14 -1.91 -20.43
C PRO A 233 9.55 -1.34 -20.49
N ASN A 234 9.71 -0.01 -20.43
CA ASN A 234 11.03 0.63 -20.47
C ASN A 234 11.77 0.46 -19.15
N TYR A 235 11.05 0.62 -18.03
CA TYR A 235 11.56 0.25 -16.71
C TYR A 235 12.06 -1.19 -16.68
N PHE A 236 11.26 -2.16 -17.16
CA PHE A 236 11.63 -3.58 -17.14
C PHE A 236 12.86 -3.91 -17.98
N LYS A 237 13.04 -3.27 -19.15
CA LYS A 237 14.27 -3.39 -19.96
C LYS A 237 15.51 -2.89 -19.20
N ALA A 238 15.38 -1.77 -18.48
CA ALA A 238 16.48 -1.23 -17.69
C ALA A 238 16.76 -2.09 -16.45
N MET A 239 15.71 -2.52 -15.75
CA MET A 239 15.79 -3.40 -14.59
C MET A 239 16.51 -4.72 -14.92
N ASN A 240 16.24 -5.33 -16.08
CA ASN A 240 16.98 -6.49 -16.57
C ASN A 240 18.50 -6.26 -16.61
N LYS A 241 18.94 -5.09 -17.10
CA LYS A 241 20.38 -4.74 -17.17
C LYS A 241 20.95 -4.55 -15.76
N ILE A 242 20.24 -3.82 -14.90
CA ILE A 242 20.64 -3.52 -13.51
C ILE A 242 20.75 -4.80 -12.69
N PHE A 243 19.81 -5.73 -12.84
CA PHE A 243 19.83 -7.01 -12.13
C PHE A 243 21.02 -7.88 -12.54
N LYS A 244 21.32 -7.95 -13.85
CA LYS A 244 22.45 -8.74 -14.38
C LYS A 244 23.79 -8.18 -13.95
N SER A 245 23.97 -6.87 -13.92
CA SER A 245 25.26 -6.24 -13.65
C SER A 245 25.67 -6.24 -12.18
N ARG A 246 24.72 -6.38 -11.25
CA ARG A 246 25.01 -6.33 -9.80
C ARG A 246 25.65 -7.61 -9.30
N SER A 247 26.56 -7.52 -8.34
CA SER A 247 27.13 -8.71 -7.70
C SER A 247 26.13 -9.36 -6.73
N VAL A 248 26.38 -10.62 -6.33
CA VAL A 248 25.59 -11.26 -5.25
C VAL A 248 25.75 -10.49 -3.93
N ALA A 249 26.94 -9.96 -3.65
CA ALA A 249 27.19 -9.13 -2.46
C ALA A 249 26.33 -7.85 -2.47
N ASP A 250 26.22 -7.17 -3.61
CA ASP A 250 25.35 -6.00 -3.72
C ASP A 250 23.90 -6.36 -3.47
N MET A 251 23.42 -7.48 -4.05
CA MET A 251 22.05 -7.94 -3.83
C MET A 251 21.76 -8.21 -2.34
N LYS A 252 22.70 -8.83 -1.62
CA LYS A 252 22.56 -9.04 -0.17
C LYS A 252 22.45 -7.73 0.59
N THR A 253 23.28 -6.74 0.26
CA THR A 253 23.20 -5.42 0.89
C THR A 253 21.86 -4.74 0.63
N LEU A 254 21.36 -4.80 -0.61
CA LEU A 254 20.05 -4.22 -0.97
C LEU A 254 18.90 -4.94 -0.25
N PHE A 255 18.95 -6.27 -0.13
CA PHE A 255 17.94 -7.01 0.64
C PHE A 255 17.99 -6.73 2.14
N ARG A 256 19.18 -6.50 2.72
CA ARG A 256 19.31 -6.04 4.12
C ARG A 256 18.64 -4.68 4.29
N TRP A 257 18.87 -3.74 3.36
CA TRP A 257 18.22 -2.43 3.33
C TRP A 257 16.70 -2.56 3.28
N GLU A 258 16.17 -3.27 2.27
CA GLU A 258 14.73 -3.45 2.10
C GLU A 258 14.08 -4.07 3.35
N THR A 259 14.74 -5.06 3.95
CA THR A 259 14.25 -5.75 5.16
C THR A 259 14.14 -4.81 6.35
N ILE A 260 15.17 -3.99 6.64
CA ILE A 260 15.12 -3.06 7.78
C ILE A 260 14.21 -1.87 7.48
N ASN A 261 14.21 -1.33 6.27
CA ASN A 261 13.41 -0.16 5.94
C ASN A 261 11.91 -0.46 5.98
N SER A 262 11.47 -1.56 5.37
CA SER A 262 10.07 -2.01 5.39
C SER A 262 9.58 -2.40 6.78
N SER A 263 10.49 -2.76 7.69
CA SER A 263 10.15 -3.21 9.04
C SER A 263 10.38 -2.16 10.13
N ALA A 264 11.06 -1.04 9.84
CA ALA A 264 11.51 -0.10 10.86
C ALA A 264 10.37 0.42 11.77
N GLY A 265 9.19 0.68 11.19
CA GLY A 265 7.99 1.09 11.94
C GLY A 265 7.33 -0.01 12.78
N LEU A 266 7.72 -1.27 12.60
CA LEU A 266 7.13 -2.45 13.25
C LEU A 266 7.97 -2.97 14.44
N LEU A 267 9.21 -2.48 14.56
CA LEU A 267 10.18 -2.89 15.58
C LEU A 267 10.19 -1.86 16.72
N THR A 268 11.33 -1.58 17.33
CA THR A 268 11.41 -0.70 18.50
C THR A 268 10.84 0.70 18.24
N THR A 269 10.37 1.34 19.30
CA THR A 269 9.96 2.75 19.33
C THR A 269 11.06 3.68 18.81
N ASP A 270 12.32 3.38 19.08
CA ASP A 270 13.47 4.12 18.55
C ASP A 270 13.60 4.00 17.02
N LEU A 271 13.41 2.81 16.45
CA LEU A 271 13.45 2.60 14.99
C LEU A 271 12.24 3.20 14.29
N GLU A 272 11.07 3.05 14.89
CA GLU A 272 9.85 3.71 14.45
C GLU A 272 10.05 5.24 14.44
N LYS A 273 10.71 5.80 15.46
CA LYS A 273 11.01 7.22 15.55
C LYS A 273 12.02 7.67 14.49
N LYS A 274 13.10 6.93 14.27
CA LYS A 274 14.08 7.20 13.21
C LYS A 274 13.44 7.22 11.82
N ASN A 275 12.56 6.25 11.55
CA ASN A 275 11.79 6.20 10.31
C ASN A 275 10.91 7.45 10.18
N TRP A 276 10.17 7.82 11.23
CA TRP A 276 9.33 9.02 11.24
C TRP A 276 10.13 10.32 11.06
N ASP A 277 11.28 10.45 11.74
CA ASP A 277 12.15 11.63 11.69
C ASP A 277 12.65 11.89 10.26
N PHE A 278 12.91 10.82 9.50
CA PHE A 278 13.24 10.97 8.08
C PHE A 278 12.00 11.22 7.22
N TYR A 279 11.05 10.28 7.19
CA TYR A 279 9.97 10.29 6.20
C TYR A 279 8.92 11.37 6.43
N ALA A 280 8.58 11.67 7.68
CA ALA A 280 7.56 12.67 7.99
C ALA A 280 8.20 14.03 8.28
N LYS A 281 9.22 14.07 9.15
CA LYS A 281 9.82 15.34 9.55
C LYS A 281 10.78 15.91 8.50
N THR A 282 11.76 15.13 8.06
CA THR A 282 12.77 15.63 7.11
C THR A 282 12.22 15.81 5.70
N LEU A 283 11.47 14.83 5.18
CA LEU A 283 10.94 14.91 3.81
C LEU A 283 9.71 15.81 3.69
N GLN A 284 8.80 15.77 4.67
CA GLN A 284 7.47 16.42 4.57
C GLN A 284 7.28 17.59 5.54
N GLY A 285 8.28 17.90 6.39
CA GLY A 285 8.22 19.05 7.31
C GLY A 285 7.29 18.85 8.51
N ALA A 286 6.94 17.61 8.87
CA ALA A 286 6.16 17.34 10.08
C ALA A 286 6.90 17.81 11.33
N LYS A 287 6.20 18.48 12.25
CA LYS A 287 6.80 19.00 13.49
C LYS A 287 6.78 17.96 14.60
N GLU A 288 5.66 17.26 14.77
CA GLU A 288 5.45 16.25 15.80
C GLU A 288 4.84 14.97 15.26
N GLN A 289 5.14 13.86 15.93
CA GLN A 289 4.58 12.56 15.58
C GLN A 289 3.20 12.43 16.23
N ARG A 290 2.25 11.86 15.50
CA ARG A 290 0.90 11.62 16.05
C ARG A 290 0.96 10.70 17.27
N PRO A 291 0.01 10.86 18.21
CA PRO A 291 -0.17 9.94 19.33
C PRO A 291 -0.21 8.47 18.89
N LEU A 292 0.36 7.56 19.70
CA LEU A 292 0.49 6.14 19.38
C LEU A 292 -0.86 5.48 19.05
N ASN A 293 -1.90 5.78 19.81
CA ASN A 293 -3.26 5.26 19.59
C ASN A 293 -3.81 5.64 18.22
N GLU A 294 -3.62 6.87 17.76
CA GLU A 294 -4.03 7.30 16.41
C GLU A 294 -3.22 6.59 15.32
N ARG A 295 -1.92 6.39 15.54
CA ARG A 295 -1.06 5.66 14.59
C ARG A 295 -1.45 4.18 14.52
N ALA A 296 -1.76 3.56 15.66
CA ALA A 296 -2.25 2.20 15.74
C ALA A 296 -3.60 2.06 15.03
N LEU A 297 -4.55 2.96 15.29
CA LEU A 297 -5.84 2.98 14.58
C LEU A 297 -5.65 3.13 13.07
N ALA A 298 -4.81 4.07 12.63
CA ALA A 298 -4.53 4.26 11.20
C ALA A 298 -3.94 3.00 10.55
N THR A 299 -3.08 2.27 11.27
CA THR A 299 -2.51 1.00 10.80
C THR A 299 -3.58 -0.08 10.67
N VAL A 300 -4.46 -0.24 11.67
CA VAL A 300 -5.57 -1.20 11.60
C VAL A 300 -6.53 -0.85 10.46
N ASN A 301 -6.87 0.44 10.32
CA ASN A 301 -7.73 0.92 9.23
C ASN A 301 -7.15 0.62 7.84
N GLY A 302 -5.83 0.81 7.66
CA GLY A 302 -5.15 0.53 6.40
C GLY A 302 -5.01 -0.95 6.08
N ALA A 303 -4.95 -1.81 7.09
CA ALA A 303 -4.74 -3.25 6.93
C ALA A 303 -6.06 -4.04 6.81
N ILE A 304 -6.98 -3.83 7.75
CA ILE A 304 -8.20 -4.62 7.95
C ILE A 304 -9.38 -3.73 8.34
N GLY A 305 -9.46 -2.52 7.76
CA GLY A 305 -10.39 -1.48 8.19
C GLY A 305 -11.88 -1.84 8.15
N GLU A 306 -12.32 -2.76 7.28
CA GLU A 306 -13.72 -3.21 7.28
C GLU A 306 -14.10 -4.00 8.54
N ALA A 307 -13.14 -4.66 9.19
CA ALA A 307 -13.36 -5.34 10.46
C ALA A 307 -13.79 -4.36 11.57
N LEU A 308 -13.19 -3.16 11.59
CA LEU A 308 -13.63 -2.06 12.46
C LEU A 308 -14.86 -1.31 11.93
N GLY A 309 -15.02 -1.27 10.61
CA GLY A 309 -16.10 -0.55 9.95
C GLY A 309 -17.50 -1.00 10.38
N GLN A 310 -17.67 -2.29 10.70
CA GLN A 310 -18.92 -2.81 11.25
C GLN A 310 -19.31 -2.14 12.58
N LEU A 311 -18.35 -1.96 13.49
CA LEU A 311 -18.58 -1.28 14.77
C LEU A 311 -18.86 0.21 14.57
N TYR A 312 -18.13 0.85 13.65
CA TYR A 312 -18.34 2.26 13.30
C TYR A 312 -19.76 2.52 12.80
N VAL A 313 -20.19 1.77 11.79
CA VAL A 313 -21.52 1.93 11.19
C VAL A 313 -22.62 1.73 12.23
N ALA A 314 -22.51 0.68 13.04
CA ALA A 314 -23.48 0.38 14.09
C ALA A 314 -23.64 1.53 15.11
N LYS A 315 -22.54 2.21 15.47
CA LYS A 315 -22.55 3.27 16.49
C LYS A 315 -22.72 4.69 15.95
N LYS A 316 -22.33 4.96 14.69
CA LYS A 316 -22.18 6.34 14.18
C LYS A 316 -22.99 6.65 12.93
N PHE A 317 -23.49 5.66 12.20
CA PHE A 317 -24.18 5.91 10.93
C PHE A 317 -25.69 5.63 11.00
N PRO A 318 -26.54 6.67 11.06
CA PRO A 318 -27.98 6.48 11.07
C PRO A 318 -28.53 6.06 9.68
N PRO A 319 -29.42 5.06 9.58
CA PRO A 319 -29.93 4.55 8.30
C PRO A 319 -30.57 5.62 7.39
N GLU A 320 -31.23 6.62 7.97
CA GLU A 320 -31.86 7.72 7.24
C GLU A 320 -30.87 8.61 6.47
N ALA A 321 -29.60 8.66 6.89
CA ALA A 321 -28.55 9.39 6.17
C ALA A 321 -28.26 8.74 4.80
N LYS A 322 -28.33 7.41 4.70
CA LYS A 322 -28.15 6.68 3.42
C LYS A 322 -29.22 7.09 2.41
N LYS A 323 -30.48 7.20 2.84
CA LYS A 323 -31.59 7.61 1.97
C LYS A 323 -31.41 9.05 1.45
N LYS A 324 -31.07 9.99 2.33
CA LYS A 324 -30.81 11.39 1.93
C LYS A 324 -29.65 11.50 0.93
N ALA A 325 -28.57 10.74 1.16
CA ALA A 325 -27.43 10.71 0.24
C ALA A 325 -27.83 10.13 -1.14
N GLN A 326 -28.66 9.08 -1.18
CA GLN A 326 -29.19 8.53 -2.43
C GLN A 326 -29.99 9.56 -3.23
N GLU A 327 -30.88 10.30 -2.57
CA GLU A 327 -31.68 11.37 -3.20
C GLU A 327 -30.78 12.49 -3.73
N MET A 328 -29.79 12.93 -2.96
CA MET A 328 -28.82 13.95 -3.39
C MET A 328 -28.04 13.49 -4.64
N ILE A 329 -27.55 12.25 -4.65
CA ILE A 329 -26.80 11.70 -5.78
C ILE A 329 -27.70 11.59 -7.02
N ALA A 330 -28.97 11.20 -6.86
CA ALA A 330 -29.93 11.17 -7.95
C ALA A 330 -30.12 12.58 -8.57
N ASN A 331 -30.26 13.60 -7.73
CA ASN A 331 -30.37 15.00 -8.18
C ASN A 331 -29.11 15.49 -8.89
N VAL A 332 -27.92 15.18 -8.37
CA VAL A 332 -26.64 15.52 -9.01
C VAL A 332 -26.51 14.83 -10.36
N ARG A 333 -26.89 13.54 -10.48
CA ARG A 333 -26.89 12.82 -11.76
C ARG A 333 -27.85 13.47 -12.77
N LEU A 334 -29.02 13.89 -12.34
CA LEU A 334 -29.98 14.60 -13.19
C LEU A 334 -29.41 15.93 -13.70
N GLY A 335 -28.84 16.73 -12.81
CA GLY A 335 -28.18 17.99 -13.17
C GLY A 335 -27.01 17.78 -14.14
N PHE A 336 -26.18 16.76 -13.91
CA PHE A 336 -25.05 16.42 -14.77
C PHE A 336 -25.52 15.97 -16.16
N LYS A 337 -26.59 15.16 -16.24
CA LYS A 337 -27.21 14.76 -17.50
C LYS A 337 -27.69 15.96 -18.31
N LYS A 338 -28.39 16.91 -17.67
CA LYS A 338 -28.84 18.15 -18.32
C LYS A 338 -27.65 18.95 -18.85
N ARG A 339 -26.62 19.14 -18.03
CA ARG A 339 -25.40 19.84 -18.42
C ARG A 339 -24.73 19.21 -19.64
N ILE A 340 -24.60 17.88 -19.71
CA ILE A 340 -24.02 17.18 -20.87
C ILE A 340 -24.79 17.49 -22.16
N ALA A 341 -26.12 17.49 -22.11
CA ALA A 341 -26.95 17.76 -23.29
C ALA A 341 -26.70 19.16 -23.87
N GLU A 342 -26.45 20.15 -23.00
CA GLU A 342 -26.25 21.55 -23.36
C GLU A 342 -24.80 21.89 -23.80
N LEU A 343 -23.84 20.96 -23.73
CA LEU A 343 -22.45 21.25 -24.10
C LEU A 343 -22.28 21.48 -25.61
N THR A 344 -21.90 22.69 -26.00
CA THR A 344 -21.74 23.06 -27.42
C THR A 344 -20.46 22.54 -28.06
N TRP A 345 -19.44 22.20 -27.26
CA TRP A 345 -18.15 21.70 -27.76
C TRP A 345 -18.13 20.18 -28.02
N MET A 346 -19.17 19.44 -27.59
CA MET A 346 -19.29 18.00 -27.80
C MET A 346 -20.21 17.69 -28.98
N SER A 347 -19.81 16.74 -29.84
CA SER A 347 -20.71 16.18 -30.83
C SER A 347 -21.88 15.44 -30.17
N GLU A 348 -23.01 15.34 -30.86
CA GLU A 348 -24.20 14.62 -30.38
C GLU A 348 -23.92 13.14 -30.10
N GLU A 349 -23.08 12.51 -30.92
CA GLU A 349 -22.65 11.12 -30.70
C GLU A 349 -21.88 10.98 -29.38
N THR A 350 -20.96 11.90 -29.09
CA THR A 350 -20.17 11.88 -27.85
C THR A 350 -21.05 12.14 -26.63
N LYS A 351 -22.01 13.07 -26.73
CA LYS A 351 -22.99 13.32 -25.65
C LYS A 351 -23.81 12.07 -25.34
N LYS A 352 -24.28 11.35 -26.36
CA LYS A 352 -25.02 10.09 -26.18
C LYS A 352 -24.19 9.07 -25.41
N LYS A 353 -22.90 8.92 -25.73
CA LYS A 353 -21.98 8.02 -25.01
C LYS A 353 -21.68 8.48 -23.58
N ALA A 354 -21.53 9.78 -23.34
CA ALA A 354 -21.35 10.32 -22.00
C ALA A 354 -22.58 10.07 -21.11
N ILE A 355 -23.79 10.26 -21.65
CA ILE A 355 -25.05 9.95 -20.95
C ILE A 355 -25.18 8.44 -20.72
N GLU A 356 -24.81 7.60 -21.69
CA GLU A 356 -24.79 6.14 -21.53
C GLU A 356 -23.91 5.72 -20.34
N LYS A 357 -22.70 6.28 -20.23
CA LYS A 357 -21.79 6.05 -19.10
C LYS A 357 -22.38 6.52 -17.77
N LEU A 358 -22.97 7.72 -17.75
CA LEU A 358 -23.63 8.27 -16.56
C LEU A 358 -24.79 7.39 -16.08
N ASN A 359 -25.58 6.83 -17.00
CA ASN A 359 -26.69 5.96 -16.66
C ASN A 359 -26.21 4.62 -16.06
N LYS A 360 -25.07 4.11 -16.52
CA LYS A 360 -24.41 2.88 -16.02
C LYS A 360 -23.57 3.08 -14.75
N LEU A 361 -23.54 4.29 -14.18
CA LEU A 361 -22.75 4.59 -12.99
C LEU A 361 -23.33 3.86 -11.77
N MET A 362 -22.51 3.01 -11.15
CA MET A 362 -22.84 2.36 -9.88
C MET A 362 -22.55 3.30 -8.71
N VAL A 363 -23.37 3.24 -7.67
CA VAL A 363 -23.27 4.12 -6.50
C VAL A 363 -23.23 3.27 -5.24
N LYS A 364 -22.17 3.42 -4.46
CA LYS A 364 -21.97 2.75 -3.17
C LYS A 364 -21.97 3.81 -2.06
N ILE A 365 -22.76 3.61 -1.01
CA ILE A 365 -23.03 4.63 0.01
C ILE A 365 -22.92 4.01 1.41
N ALA A 366 -22.14 4.69 2.25
CA ALA A 366 -21.81 4.42 3.63
C ALA A 366 -20.95 3.16 3.88
N TYR A 367 -21.46 1.98 3.53
CA TYR A 367 -20.85 0.70 3.89
C TYR A 367 -21.23 -0.42 2.92
N PRO A 368 -20.42 -1.49 2.82
CA PRO A 368 -20.71 -2.62 1.95
C PRO A 368 -21.94 -3.41 2.39
N ASP A 369 -22.71 -3.91 1.42
CA ASP A 369 -23.78 -4.87 1.69
C ASP A 369 -23.23 -6.27 2.04
N LYS A 370 -21.99 -6.55 1.60
CA LYS A 370 -21.24 -7.77 1.90
C LYS A 370 -19.85 -7.39 2.43
N TRP A 371 -19.61 -7.67 3.70
CA TRP A 371 -18.33 -7.40 4.37
C TRP A 371 -17.20 -8.29 3.85
N LYS A 372 -15.98 -7.76 3.87
CA LYS A 372 -14.77 -8.55 3.64
C LYS A 372 -14.67 -9.68 4.65
N ASP A 373 -14.40 -10.89 4.16
CA ASP A 373 -14.18 -12.09 4.96
C ASP A 373 -12.71 -12.16 5.40
N TYR A 374 -12.45 -12.05 6.70
CA TYR A 374 -11.12 -12.21 7.29
C TYR A 374 -10.94 -13.58 7.99
N SER A 375 -11.79 -14.57 7.73
CA SER A 375 -11.72 -15.90 8.37
C SER A 375 -10.37 -16.61 8.21
N LYS A 376 -9.69 -16.43 7.06
CA LYS A 376 -8.36 -16.99 6.79
C LYS A 376 -7.20 -16.16 7.37
N LEU A 377 -7.46 -14.95 7.85
CA LEU A 377 -6.45 -14.11 8.46
C LEU A 377 -6.21 -14.54 9.90
N THR A 378 -4.94 -14.84 10.21
CA THR A 378 -4.52 -15.15 11.58
C THR A 378 -3.93 -13.90 12.22
N ILE A 379 -4.60 -13.40 13.26
CA ILE A 379 -4.05 -12.40 14.18
C ILE A 379 -3.93 -13.05 15.56
N LYS A 380 -2.72 -13.04 16.12
CA LYS A 380 -2.47 -13.53 17.47
C LYS A 380 -2.68 -12.39 18.47
N SER A 381 -3.38 -12.68 19.56
CA SER A 381 -3.51 -11.74 20.67
C SER A 381 -2.16 -11.55 21.38
N VAL A 382 -2.00 -10.44 22.08
CA VAL A 382 -0.81 -10.20 22.93
C VAL A 382 -0.67 -11.30 24.00
N LYS A 383 -1.80 -11.81 24.51
CA LYS A 383 -1.83 -12.87 25.54
C LYS A 383 -1.30 -14.20 25.01
N ASP A 384 -1.51 -14.48 23.73
CA ASP A 384 -1.01 -15.68 23.06
C ASP A 384 0.41 -15.50 22.47
N GLY A 385 1.11 -14.42 22.87
CA GLY A 385 2.46 -14.11 22.39
C GLY A 385 2.51 -13.43 21.03
N GLY A 386 1.39 -12.94 20.49
CA GLY A 386 1.35 -12.17 19.25
C GLY A 386 2.10 -10.84 19.37
N SER A 387 2.86 -10.49 18.33
CA SER A 387 3.58 -9.21 18.23
C SER A 387 3.09 -8.39 17.05
N TYR A 388 3.35 -7.08 17.08
CA TYR A 388 3.03 -6.19 15.96
C TYR A 388 3.69 -6.66 14.65
N PHE A 389 4.98 -7.03 14.71
CA PHE A 389 5.72 -7.52 13.56
C PHE A 389 5.10 -8.80 12.98
N GLU A 390 4.84 -9.82 13.82
CA GLU A 390 4.29 -11.09 13.35
C GLU A 390 2.89 -10.92 12.74
N ASN A 391 2.01 -10.17 13.41
CA ASN A 391 0.68 -9.88 12.91
C ASN A 391 0.73 -9.11 11.57
N SER A 392 1.65 -8.16 11.42
CA SER A 392 1.84 -7.43 10.15
C SER A 392 2.29 -8.35 9.02
N VAL A 393 3.21 -9.29 9.29
CA VAL A 393 3.63 -10.31 8.32
C VAL A 393 2.46 -11.24 7.94
N ASN A 394 1.64 -11.64 8.91
CA ASN A 394 0.46 -12.48 8.64
C ASN A 394 -0.57 -11.75 7.78
N ILE A 395 -0.79 -10.45 8.02
CA ILE A 395 -1.65 -9.60 7.20
C ILE A 395 -1.11 -9.50 5.77
N ALA A 396 0.20 -9.24 5.60
CA ALA A 396 0.82 -9.14 4.27
C ALA A 396 0.66 -10.45 3.47
N LYS A 397 0.92 -11.59 4.10
CA LYS A 397 0.72 -12.93 3.51
C LYS A 397 -0.74 -13.17 3.11
N TRP A 398 -1.67 -12.88 4.00
CA TRP A 398 -3.10 -13.05 3.73
C TRP A 398 -3.57 -12.15 2.58
N ALA A 399 -3.18 -10.87 2.59
CA ALA A 399 -3.54 -9.90 1.55
C ALA A 399 -2.99 -10.30 0.19
N HIS A 400 -1.75 -10.80 0.15
CA HIS A 400 -1.14 -11.37 -1.06
C HIS A 400 -1.97 -12.53 -1.61
N HIS A 401 -2.24 -13.55 -0.80
CA HIS A 401 -3.03 -14.72 -1.24
C HIS A 401 -4.45 -14.34 -1.68
N GLU A 402 -5.11 -13.43 -0.98
CA GLU A 402 -6.44 -12.93 -1.35
C GLU A 402 -6.41 -12.19 -2.70
N ASN A 403 -5.34 -11.44 -2.99
CA ASN A 403 -5.18 -10.75 -4.25
C ASN A 403 -4.91 -11.74 -5.40
N ILE A 404 -3.93 -12.64 -5.24
CA ILE A 404 -3.59 -13.65 -6.26
C ILE A 404 -4.78 -14.56 -6.56
N ALA A 405 -5.57 -14.92 -5.55
CA ALA A 405 -6.76 -15.76 -5.73
C ALA A 405 -7.83 -15.15 -6.66
N LYS A 406 -7.76 -13.85 -6.99
CA LYS A 406 -8.66 -13.19 -7.94
C LYS A 406 -8.26 -13.40 -9.39
N LEU A 407 -7.03 -13.81 -9.68
CA LEU A 407 -6.50 -13.88 -11.04
C LEU A 407 -7.38 -14.75 -11.95
N GLY A 408 -7.74 -14.22 -13.12
CA GLY A 408 -8.56 -14.94 -14.10
C GLY A 408 -10.01 -15.18 -13.68
N LYS A 409 -10.45 -14.65 -12.53
CA LYS A 409 -11.84 -14.73 -12.07
C LYS A 409 -12.61 -13.47 -12.42
N PRO A 410 -13.96 -13.56 -12.50
CA PRO A 410 -14.80 -12.38 -12.59
C PRO A 410 -14.56 -11.40 -11.44
N VAL A 411 -14.66 -10.12 -11.74
CA VAL A 411 -14.54 -9.02 -10.76
C VAL A 411 -15.73 -9.07 -9.79
N ASP A 412 -15.45 -9.11 -8.48
CA ASP A 412 -16.47 -8.90 -7.45
C ASP A 412 -16.77 -7.40 -7.33
N ARG A 413 -17.89 -6.98 -7.93
CA ARG A 413 -18.34 -5.57 -7.89
C ARG A 413 -18.94 -5.16 -6.55
N THR A 414 -19.08 -6.08 -5.59
CA THR A 414 -19.55 -5.76 -4.23
C THR A 414 -18.42 -5.25 -3.34
N GLU A 415 -17.16 -5.50 -3.68
CA GLU A 415 -15.99 -5.08 -2.89
C GLU A 415 -15.80 -3.56 -2.85
N TRP A 416 -15.25 -3.05 -1.74
CA TRP A 416 -14.95 -1.64 -1.53
C TRP A 416 -13.43 -1.40 -1.47
N GLY A 417 -12.99 -0.25 -2.00
CA GLY A 417 -11.61 0.23 -1.87
C GLY A 417 -11.35 1.11 -0.64
N MET A 418 -12.37 1.41 0.16
CA MET A 418 -12.27 2.21 1.39
C MET A 418 -13.22 1.67 2.45
N SER A 419 -12.79 1.65 3.71
CA SER A 419 -13.64 1.26 4.84
C SER A 419 -14.64 2.37 5.21
N PRO A 420 -15.77 2.05 5.87
CA PRO A 420 -16.83 3.02 6.18
C PRO A 420 -16.37 4.27 6.95
N GLN A 421 -15.41 4.14 7.85
CA GLN A 421 -14.85 5.23 8.66
C GLN A 421 -13.84 6.12 7.91
N THR A 422 -13.61 5.87 6.62
CA THR A 422 -12.65 6.67 5.83
C THR A 422 -13.25 8.00 5.40
N VAL A 423 -12.69 9.12 5.88
CA VAL A 423 -13.06 10.47 5.41
C VAL A 423 -12.43 10.76 4.05
N ASN A 424 -13.08 10.25 3.00
CA ASN A 424 -12.76 10.48 1.60
C ASN A 424 -13.92 10.02 0.71
N ALA A 425 -13.79 10.15 -0.61
CA ALA A 425 -14.65 9.48 -1.59
C ALA A 425 -13.77 9.03 -2.77
N TYR A 426 -14.25 8.09 -3.58
CA TYR A 426 -13.51 7.69 -4.78
C TYR A 426 -14.42 7.38 -5.97
N PHE A 427 -13.80 7.46 -7.15
CA PHE A 427 -14.34 6.95 -8.41
C PHE A 427 -13.40 5.86 -8.93
N ASN A 428 -13.92 4.67 -9.19
CA ASN A 428 -13.17 3.62 -9.88
C ASN A 428 -13.57 3.62 -11.37
N PRO A 429 -12.65 4.00 -12.29
CA PRO A 429 -12.97 4.14 -13.71
C PRO A 429 -13.28 2.81 -14.39
N VAL A 430 -12.67 1.71 -13.97
CA VAL A 430 -12.81 0.40 -14.62
C VAL A 430 -14.18 -0.21 -14.30
N ASN A 431 -14.64 -0.06 -13.06
CA ASN A 431 -15.98 -0.46 -12.64
C ASN A 431 -17.07 0.57 -12.99
N ASN A 432 -16.70 1.81 -13.31
CA ASN A 432 -17.62 2.94 -13.44
C ASN A 432 -18.52 3.08 -12.20
N GLU A 433 -17.88 3.23 -11.04
CA GLU A 433 -18.55 3.35 -9.74
C GLU A 433 -18.05 4.55 -8.95
N ILE A 434 -18.96 5.22 -8.23
CA ILE A 434 -18.65 6.22 -7.22
C ILE A 434 -18.98 5.68 -5.84
N VAL A 435 -18.12 5.96 -4.87
CA VAL A 435 -18.23 5.40 -3.52
C VAL A 435 -18.04 6.50 -2.49
N PHE A 436 -18.98 6.55 -1.55
CA PHE A 436 -19.00 7.47 -0.43
C PHE A 436 -19.05 6.63 0.86
N PRO A 437 -17.93 6.46 1.58
CA PRO A 437 -17.91 5.93 2.95
C PRO A 437 -18.85 6.68 3.90
N ALA A 438 -19.06 6.12 5.09
CA ALA A 438 -20.02 6.61 6.07
C ALA A 438 -19.59 7.91 6.79
N ALA A 439 -18.28 8.12 6.95
CA ALA A 439 -17.69 9.23 7.71
C ALA A 439 -17.78 10.61 7.03
#